data_AF-A0A2N2R035-F1
#
_entry.id   AF-A0A2N2R035-F1
#
_cell.length_a   1.000
_cell.length_b   1.000
_cell.length_c   1.000
_cell.angle_alpha   90.00
_cell.angle_beta   90.00
_cell.angle_gamma   90.00
#
_symmetry.space_group_name_H-M   'P 1'
#
loop_
_entity.id
_entity.type
_entity.pdbx_description
1 polymer ?
#
loop_
_entity_poly.entity_id
_entity_poly.type
_entity_poly.pdbx_seq_one_letter_code
_entity_poly.pdbx_strand_id
1 'polypeptide(L)'
;MSYQVLARKWRPRNFSTLVGQEHVVRALTHALSEQRLHHAYLFTGTRGVGKTTIARILAKSLNCEAGITATPCGTCSACQEIDSGRFVDLLEVDAATNTRVDEMRQLLENAVYAPTRGRFKVYVIDEVHMLSNSAFNAMLKTLEEPPEHVKFILATTDPQKIPVTVLSRCLQFNLKQMPALAITKHLGHILQAEEVAFEAPALALVARSASGSMRDALSLLDQAIAHGAGRVGEAQVRSMLGTVDQDYLFNILEALQVGDASALLQVAADLGVRSLSFSSALQELGALLTRLQMAQCVPATIDGDDPDRVRLMALAAAFSPEFVQLAYQVVNIGRAEMSTAPDEHAGFVMTLLRLHTFRPSTVADVLVAVGSKNRPVANARLLQPFEQEGPVSVKQAPVVPVQSATKQLPSGGGDWHQIVASLPLSGLARELAQNCELRRLGEAECLLRLSPSQAHLQMKPGPDRLQLALSEYFGRSIKVRFELEQNELDTPAETVGRERQERQAGAVASINRDTFIRDAIESLDASVVESSIKPIA
;
A
#
# COMPACT_ATOMS: atom_id res chain seq x y z
N MET A 1 -3.31 -3.60 41.87
CA MET A 1 -4.23 -3.86 40.74
C MET A 1 -3.43 -3.77 39.46
N SER A 2 -3.51 -4.75 38.56
CA SER A 2 -2.79 -4.69 37.29
C SER A 2 -3.33 -3.52 36.46
N TYR A 3 -2.47 -2.53 36.14
CA TYR A 3 -2.81 -1.44 35.23
C TYR A 3 -3.32 -2.03 33.91
N GLN A 4 -4.59 -1.77 33.58
CA GLN A 4 -5.16 -2.14 32.29
C GLN A 4 -5.13 -0.92 31.38
N VAL A 5 -4.53 -1.10 30.20
CA VAL A 5 -4.52 -0.13 29.10
C VAL A 5 -5.96 0.34 28.80
N LEU A 6 -6.17 1.65 28.62
CA LEU A 6 -7.49 2.24 28.39
C LEU A 6 -8.20 1.60 27.19
N ALA A 7 -7.45 1.27 26.13
CA ALA A 7 -7.96 0.58 24.95
C ALA A 7 -8.64 -0.78 25.26
N ARG A 8 -8.26 -1.45 26.35
CA ARG A 8 -8.92 -2.68 26.83
C ARG A 8 -10.04 -2.37 27.82
N LYS A 9 -9.82 -1.46 28.76
CA LYS A 9 -10.78 -1.08 29.81
C LYS A 9 -12.06 -0.49 29.22
N TRP A 10 -11.92 0.42 28.26
CA TRP A 10 -13.00 1.15 27.60
C TRP A 10 -13.49 0.49 26.31
N ARG A 11 -13.13 -0.77 26.06
CA ARG A 11 -13.64 -1.49 24.90
C ARG A 11 -15.17 -1.60 24.99
N PRO A 12 -15.92 -1.11 23.97
CA PRO A 12 -17.38 -1.16 23.98
C PRO A 12 -17.89 -2.59 24.22
N ARG A 13 -18.82 -2.74 25.17
CA ARG A 13 -19.43 -4.03 25.49
C ARG A 13 -20.78 -4.22 24.81
N ASN A 14 -21.48 -3.13 24.47
CA ASN A 14 -22.81 -3.15 23.86
C ASN A 14 -22.84 -2.23 22.64
N PHE A 15 -23.78 -2.47 21.72
CA PHE A 15 -23.93 -1.63 20.51
C PHE A 15 -24.19 -0.15 20.83
N SER A 16 -24.86 0.15 21.96
CA SER A 16 -25.12 1.53 22.41
C SER A 16 -23.88 2.31 22.82
N THR A 17 -22.80 1.61 23.20
CA THR A 17 -21.52 2.23 23.62
C THR A 17 -20.54 2.41 22.47
N LEU A 18 -20.91 1.97 21.26
CA LEU A 18 -20.09 2.10 20.07
C LEU A 18 -20.26 3.51 19.47
N VAL A 19 -19.15 4.16 19.14
CA VAL A 19 -19.15 5.55 18.65
C VAL A 19 -18.98 5.56 17.13
N GLY A 20 -19.82 6.33 16.41
CA GLY A 20 -19.62 6.69 15.00
C GLY A 20 -19.93 5.60 13.97
N GLN A 21 -20.65 4.55 14.37
CA GLN A 21 -21.04 3.43 13.48
C GLN A 21 -22.56 3.17 13.52
N GLU A 22 -23.34 4.24 13.57
CA GLU A 22 -24.80 4.19 13.78
C GLU A 22 -25.51 3.36 12.69
N HIS A 23 -25.04 3.43 11.44
CA HIS A 23 -25.63 2.67 10.33
C HIS A 23 -25.44 1.15 10.49
N VAL A 24 -24.25 0.70 10.92
CA VAL A 24 -23.98 -0.72 11.16
C VAL A 24 -24.75 -1.21 12.38
N VAL A 25 -24.73 -0.44 13.46
CA VAL A 25 -25.45 -0.77 14.71
C VAL A 25 -26.94 -0.92 14.45
N ARG A 26 -27.55 0.00 13.70
CA ARG A 26 -28.96 -0.06 13.36
C ARG A 26 -29.29 -1.31 12.56
N ALA A 27 -28.52 -1.61 11.51
CA ALA A 27 -28.73 -2.79 10.69
C ALA A 27 -28.60 -4.11 11.48
N LEU A 28 -27.57 -4.24 12.33
CA LEU A 28 -27.40 -5.41 13.18
C LEU A 28 -28.52 -5.53 14.23
N THR A 29 -28.95 -4.41 14.81
CA THR A 29 -30.06 -4.39 15.77
C THR A 29 -31.35 -4.91 15.14
N HIS A 30 -31.68 -4.45 13.92
CA HIS A 30 -32.85 -4.94 13.18
C HIS A 30 -32.73 -6.43 12.82
N ALA A 31 -31.57 -6.87 12.33
CA ALA A 31 -31.35 -8.27 11.99
C ALA A 31 -31.51 -9.21 13.20
N LEU A 32 -31.05 -8.78 14.38
CA LEU A 32 -31.20 -9.52 15.63
C LEU A 32 -32.65 -9.52 16.13
N SER A 33 -33.37 -8.40 16.04
CA SER A 33 -34.77 -8.32 16.48
C SER A 33 -35.73 -9.11 15.59
N GLU A 34 -35.48 -9.12 14.28
CA GLU A 34 -36.28 -9.86 13.30
C GLU A 34 -35.84 -11.32 13.16
N GLN A 35 -34.80 -11.75 13.89
CA GLN A 35 -34.16 -13.08 13.77
C GLN A 35 -33.70 -13.44 12.34
N ARG A 36 -33.42 -12.43 11.50
CA ARG A 36 -32.90 -12.60 10.14
C ARG A 36 -31.38 -12.71 10.16
N LEU A 37 -30.90 -13.80 10.77
CA LEU A 37 -29.48 -14.01 11.02
C LEU A 37 -28.77 -14.60 9.80
N HIS A 38 -27.92 -13.81 9.16
CA HIS A 38 -27.04 -14.31 8.10
C HIS A 38 -26.02 -15.33 8.66
N HIS A 39 -25.55 -16.26 7.83
CA HIS A 39 -24.54 -17.24 8.22
C HIS A 39 -23.13 -16.65 8.24
N ALA A 40 -22.86 -15.63 7.40
CA ALA A 40 -21.57 -14.96 7.34
C ALA A 40 -21.70 -13.42 7.29
N TYR A 41 -20.93 -12.72 8.12
CA TYR A 41 -20.84 -11.27 8.18
C TYR A 41 -19.42 -10.83 7.82
N LEU A 42 -19.28 -9.79 7.01
CA LEU A 42 -17.98 -9.21 6.66
C LEU A 42 -17.92 -7.76 7.11
N PHE A 43 -17.03 -7.45 8.04
CA PHE A 43 -16.73 -6.10 8.49
C PHE A 43 -15.49 -5.56 7.78
N THR A 44 -15.66 -4.49 7.01
CA THR A 44 -14.58 -3.80 6.29
C THR A 44 -14.32 -2.45 6.93
N GLY A 45 -13.08 -1.96 6.87
CA GLY A 45 -12.72 -0.63 7.35
C GLY A 45 -11.27 -0.56 7.85
N THR A 46 -10.76 0.65 8.06
CA THR A 46 -9.37 0.85 8.50
C THR A 46 -9.08 0.20 9.85
N ARG A 47 -7.80 0.07 10.21
CA ARG A 47 -7.39 -0.49 11.50
C ARG A 47 -7.99 0.34 12.64
N GLY A 48 -8.44 -0.34 13.69
CA GLY A 48 -8.87 0.32 14.93
C GLY A 48 -10.22 1.07 14.93
N VAL A 49 -11.01 0.99 13.84
CA VAL A 49 -12.38 1.53 13.78
C VAL A 49 -13.44 0.72 14.54
N GLY A 50 -13.08 -0.47 15.04
CA GLY A 50 -13.95 -1.30 15.89
C GLY A 50 -14.43 -2.63 15.31
N LYS A 51 -13.86 -3.12 14.19
CA LYS A 51 -14.21 -4.41 13.56
C LYS A 51 -14.34 -5.58 14.54
N THR A 52 -13.26 -5.92 15.23
CA THR A 52 -13.21 -7.02 16.21
C THR A 52 -14.11 -6.76 17.42
N THR A 53 -14.30 -5.49 17.80
CA THR A 53 -15.21 -5.12 18.91
C THR A 53 -16.65 -5.41 18.53
N ILE A 54 -17.10 -5.02 17.34
CA ILE A 54 -18.44 -5.33 16.83
C ILE A 54 -18.64 -6.84 16.69
N ALA A 55 -17.63 -7.55 16.20
CA ALA A 55 -17.66 -9.02 16.10
C ALA A 55 -17.93 -9.68 17.46
N ARG A 56 -17.26 -9.23 18.53
CA ARG A 56 -17.50 -9.72 19.91
C ARG A 56 -18.87 -9.34 20.43
N ILE A 57 -19.36 -8.13 20.18
CA ILE A 57 -20.71 -7.71 20.60
C ILE A 57 -21.77 -8.56 19.88
N LEU A 58 -21.59 -8.84 18.59
CA LEU A 58 -22.47 -9.72 17.82
C LEU A 58 -22.43 -11.16 18.36
N ALA A 59 -21.25 -11.70 18.66
CA ALA A 59 -21.12 -13.01 19.29
C ALA A 59 -21.86 -13.09 20.64
N LYS A 60 -21.76 -12.06 21.48
CA LYS A 60 -22.54 -11.96 22.73
C LYS A 60 -24.04 -11.91 22.46
N SER A 61 -24.45 -11.13 21.48
CA SER A 61 -25.85 -10.98 21.09
C SER A 61 -26.49 -12.29 20.62
N LEU A 62 -25.69 -13.17 19.99
CA LEU A 62 -26.10 -14.50 19.52
C LEU A 62 -26.13 -15.54 20.64
N ASN A 63 -25.17 -15.49 21.58
CA ASN A 63 -24.96 -16.51 22.60
C ASN A 63 -25.40 -16.10 24.02
N CYS A 64 -26.08 -14.97 24.17
CA CYS A 64 -26.60 -14.53 25.46
C CYS A 64 -27.65 -15.52 25.99
N GLU A 65 -27.53 -15.90 27.26
CA GLU A 65 -28.47 -16.80 27.93
C GLU A 65 -29.92 -16.27 27.91
N ALA A 66 -30.09 -14.94 28.00
CA ALA A 66 -31.40 -14.27 27.95
C ALA A 66 -32.12 -14.39 26.59
N GLY A 67 -31.45 -14.81 25.52
CA GLY A 67 -32.03 -14.75 24.18
C GLY A 67 -31.04 -14.27 23.12
N ILE A 68 -31.44 -14.45 21.86
CA ILE A 68 -30.84 -13.67 20.76
C ILE A 68 -31.38 -12.26 20.90
N THR A 69 -30.51 -11.29 21.18
CA THR A 69 -30.92 -9.91 21.47
C THR A 69 -29.85 -8.93 20.99
N ALA A 70 -30.27 -7.74 20.55
CA ALA A 70 -29.36 -6.63 20.28
C ALA A 70 -28.77 -6.00 21.56
N THR A 71 -29.36 -6.29 22.71
CA THR A 71 -28.92 -5.76 24.01
C THR A 71 -28.48 -6.92 24.91
N PRO A 72 -27.25 -7.45 24.71
CA PRO A 72 -26.74 -8.53 25.55
C PRO A 72 -26.68 -8.07 27.02
N CYS A 73 -27.01 -8.97 27.94
CA CYS A 73 -27.14 -8.61 29.37
C CYS A 73 -25.81 -8.18 30.02
N GLY A 74 -24.67 -8.68 29.52
CA GLY A 74 -23.34 -8.37 30.06
C GLY A 74 -23.01 -9.05 31.39
N THR A 75 -23.98 -9.72 32.04
CA THR A 75 -23.82 -10.32 33.36
C THR A 75 -23.85 -11.85 33.35
N CYS A 76 -24.38 -12.48 32.30
CA CYS A 76 -24.40 -13.95 32.19
C CYS A 76 -23.02 -14.52 31.91
N SER A 77 -22.87 -15.83 32.16
CA SER A 77 -21.59 -16.52 32.02
C SER A 77 -21.03 -16.42 30.60
N ALA A 78 -21.89 -16.57 29.59
CA ALA A 78 -21.49 -16.44 28.19
C ALA A 78 -21.01 -15.03 27.85
N CYS A 79 -21.70 -13.98 28.30
CA CYS A 79 -21.30 -12.59 28.05
C CYS A 79 -19.94 -12.25 28.69
N GLN A 80 -19.74 -12.66 29.96
CA GLN A 80 -18.49 -12.41 30.68
C GLN A 80 -17.31 -13.17 30.06
N GLU A 81 -17.52 -14.43 29.66
CA GLU A 81 -16.48 -15.23 29.04
C GLU A 81 -16.09 -14.69 27.67
N ILE A 82 -17.05 -14.24 26.85
CA ILE A 82 -16.76 -13.61 25.55
C ILE A 82 -15.95 -12.32 25.73
N ASP A 83 -16.30 -11.48 26.72
CA ASP A 83 -15.54 -10.26 27.03
C ASP A 83 -14.12 -10.56 27.51
N SER A 84 -13.94 -11.65 28.25
CA SER A 84 -12.62 -12.13 28.67
C SER A 84 -11.84 -12.89 27.58
N GLY A 85 -12.49 -13.23 26.45
CA GLY A 85 -11.90 -14.03 25.37
C GLY A 85 -11.68 -15.50 25.71
N ARG A 86 -12.51 -16.09 26.58
CA ARG A 86 -12.39 -17.49 27.05
C ARG A 86 -13.61 -18.36 26.71
N PHE A 87 -14.54 -17.83 25.93
CA PHE A 87 -15.76 -18.55 25.58
C PHE A 87 -15.47 -19.66 24.57
N VAL A 88 -15.83 -20.90 24.91
CA VAL A 88 -15.44 -22.12 24.16
C VAL A 88 -15.97 -22.11 22.72
N ASP A 89 -17.20 -21.63 22.53
CA ASP A 89 -17.86 -21.61 21.21
C ASP A 89 -17.59 -20.30 20.42
N LEU A 90 -16.65 -19.47 20.87
CA LEU A 90 -16.15 -18.31 20.14
C LEU A 90 -14.67 -18.55 19.80
N LEU A 91 -14.39 -18.87 18.54
CA LEU A 91 -13.04 -19.04 18.06
C LEU A 91 -12.59 -17.76 17.37
N GLU A 92 -11.62 -17.08 17.95
CA GLU A 92 -10.98 -15.91 17.35
C GLU A 92 -9.65 -16.32 16.71
N VAL A 93 -9.55 -16.11 15.41
CA VAL A 93 -8.37 -16.43 14.60
C VAL A 93 -7.86 -15.15 13.97
N ASP A 94 -6.59 -14.84 14.20
CA ASP A 94 -5.89 -13.77 13.48
C ASP A 94 -5.17 -14.40 12.28
N ALA A 95 -5.63 -14.09 11.06
CA ALA A 95 -5.07 -14.62 9.83
C ALA A 95 -3.63 -14.14 9.59
N ALA A 96 -3.20 -13.03 10.20
CA ALA A 96 -1.84 -12.54 10.06
C ALA A 96 -0.82 -13.41 10.83
N THR A 97 -1.21 -14.02 11.95
CA THR A 97 -0.31 -14.88 12.76
C THR A 97 -0.48 -16.37 12.44
N ASN A 98 -1.70 -16.81 12.11
CA ASN A 98 -2.02 -18.21 11.83
C ASN A 98 -2.05 -18.47 10.32
N THR A 99 -0.93 -18.21 9.66
CA THR A 99 -0.79 -18.36 8.20
C THR A 99 -0.66 -19.81 7.74
N ARG A 100 -0.51 -20.77 8.65
CA ARG A 100 -0.46 -22.20 8.29
C ARG A 100 -1.84 -22.66 7.84
N VAL A 101 -1.95 -22.89 6.54
CA VAL A 101 -3.15 -23.37 5.84
C VAL A 101 -3.81 -24.57 6.53
N ASP A 102 -3.00 -25.45 7.12
CA ASP A 102 -3.47 -26.68 7.76
C ASP A 102 -4.23 -26.42 9.07
N GLU A 103 -3.81 -25.43 9.87
CA GLU A 103 -4.50 -25.07 11.10
C GLU A 103 -5.90 -24.51 10.81
N MET A 104 -6.00 -23.63 9.80
CA MET A 104 -7.31 -23.08 9.40
C MET A 104 -8.23 -24.15 8.80
N ARG A 105 -7.69 -25.07 7.99
CA ARG A 105 -8.47 -26.18 7.44
C ARG A 105 -9.03 -27.08 8.55
N GLN A 106 -8.20 -27.45 9.53
CA GLN A 106 -8.64 -28.23 10.68
C GLN A 106 -9.73 -27.52 11.50
N LEU A 107 -9.62 -26.20 11.68
CA LEU A 107 -10.64 -25.41 12.38
C LEU A 107 -11.99 -25.40 11.65
N LEU A 108 -11.97 -25.37 10.32
CA LEU A 108 -13.18 -25.42 9.47
C LEU A 108 -13.80 -26.83 9.42
N GLU A 109 -12.98 -27.88 9.37
CA GLU A 109 -13.46 -29.26 9.49
C GLU A 109 -14.18 -29.48 10.83
N ASN A 110 -13.67 -28.87 11.90
CA ASN A 110 -14.31 -28.88 13.21
C ASN A 110 -15.58 -28.01 13.31
N ALA A 111 -15.93 -27.22 12.29
CA ALA A 111 -17.13 -26.39 12.28
C ALA A 111 -18.42 -27.21 12.15
N VAL A 112 -18.33 -28.42 11.58
CA VAL A 112 -19.48 -29.32 11.42
C VAL A 112 -20.08 -29.74 12.77
N TYR A 113 -19.26 -29.81 13.82
CA TYR A 113 -19.73 -30.21 15.15
C TYR A 113 -20.55 -29.11 15.83
N ALA A 114 -21.60 -29.55 16.55
CA ALA A 114 -22.48 -28.69 17.33
C ALA A 114 -21.73 -27.90 18.42
N PRO A 115 -22.23 -26.72 18.83
CA PRO A 115 -21.65 -25.94 19.93
C PRO A 115 -21.75 -26.70 21.25
N THR A 116 -20.80 -26.44 22.15
CA THR A 116 -20.69 -27.14 23.45
C THR A 116 -21.62 -26.54 24.50
N ARG A 117 -21.72 -25.20 24.54
CA ARG A 117 -22.50 -24.47 25.55
C ARG A 117 -23.36 -23.36 24.94
N GLY A 118 -22.87 -22.72 23.90
CA GLY A 118 -23.57 -21.65 23.17
C GLY A 118 -24.70 -22.16 22.29
N ARG A 119 -25.50 -21.22 21.80
CA ARG A 119 -26.52 -21.48 20.77
C ARG A 119 -25.87 -21.59 19.39
N PHE A 120 -24.82 -20.80 19.18
CA PHE A 120 -24.05 -20.74 17.96
C PHE A 120 -22.57 -20.90 18.23
N LYS A 121 -21.90 -21.63 17.34
CA LYS A 121 -20.45 -21.67 17.22
C LYS A 121 -20.01 -20.54 16.30
N VAL A 122 -19.35 -19.54 16.88
CA VAL A 122 -19.00 -18.30 16.18
C VAL A 122 -17.51 -18.30 15.85
N TYR A 123 -17.20 -18.14 14.57
CA TYR A 123 -15.83 -18.01 14.07
C TYR A 123 -15.55 -16.55 13.72
N VAL A 124 -14.68 -15.89 14.47
CA VAL A 124 -14.21 -14.54 14.18
C VAL A 124 -12.84 -14.65 13.52
N ILE A 125 -12.72 -14.24 12.27
CA ILE A 125 -11.46 -14.25 11.52
C ILE A 125 -11.06 -12.80 11.26
N ASP A 126 -10.02 -12.33 11.95
CA ASP A 126 -9.46 -10.98 11.78
C ASP A 126 -8.40 -10.98 10.67
N GLU A 127 -8.30 -9.84 9.99
CA GLU A 127 -7.48 -9.63 8.79
C GLU A 127 -7.59 -10.76 7.75
N VAL A 128 -8.82 -11.20 7.44
CA VAL A 128 -9.11 -12.37 6.59
C VAL A 128 -8.43 -12.31 5.20
N HIS A 129 -8.10 -11.12 4.71
CA HIS A 129 -7.36 -10.93 3.45
C HIS A 129 -5.92 -11.49 3.48
N MET A 130 -5.39 -11.81 4.66
CA MET A 130 -4.09 -12.46 4.83
C MET A 130 -4.14 -13.98 4.66
N LEU A 131 -5.34 -14.57 4.52
CA LEU A 131 -5.50 -15.99 4.25
C LEU A 131 -4.97 -16.37 2.86
N SER A 132 -4.45 -17.59 2.76
CA SER A 132 -4.06 -18.16 1.47
C SER A 132 -5.28 -18.50 0.60
N ASN A 133 -5.08 -18.55 -0.73
CA ASN A 133 -6.14 -18.98 -1.66
C ASN A 133 -6.68 -20.38 -1.34
N SER A 134 -5.83 -21.29 -0.86
CA SER A 134 -6.26 -22.64 -0.46
C SER A 134 -7.14 -22.63 0.79
N ALA A 135 -6.89 -21.73 1.76
CA ALA A 135 -7.75 -21.54 2.92
C ALA A 135 -9.11 -20.95 2.53
N PHE A 136 -9.15 -19.97 1.62
CA PHE A 136 -10.41 -19.44 1.09
C PHE A 136 -11.24 -20.52 0.40
N ASN A 137 -10.63 -21.37 -0.42
CA ASN A 137 -11.33 -22.47 -1.08
C ASN A 137 -11.88 -23.51 -0.10
N ALA A 138 -11.18 -23.75 1.02
CA ALA A 138 -11.70 -24.61 2.08
C ALA A 138 -12.93 -23.98 2.77
N MET A 139 -12.91 -22.65 2.99
CA MET A 139 -14.05 -21.92 3.55
C MET A 139 -15.27 -21.90 2.62
N LEU A 140 -15.07 -21.86 1.29
CA LEU A 140 -16.18 -21.81 0.34
C LEU A 140 -17.15 -22.99 0.50
N LYS A 141 -16.65 -24.20 0.76
CA LYS A 141 -17.49 -25.38 0.98
C LYS A 141 -18.45 -25.18 2.16
N THR A 142 -17.95 -24.62 3.27
CA THR A 142 -18.74 -24.37 4.47
C THR A 142 -19.60 -23.11 4.36
N LEU A 143 -19.21 -22.12 3.54
CA LEU A 143 -20.01 -20.91 3.30
C LEU A 143 -21.17 -21.15 2.32
N GLU A 144 -21.04 -22.11 1.41
CA GLU A 144 -22.12 -22.51 0.50
C GLU A 144 -23.22 -23.30 1.21
N GLU A 145 -22.83 -24.25 2.06
CA GLU A 145 -23.74 -25.08 2.84
C GLU A 145 -23.43 -24.97 4.35
N PRO A 146 -23.72 -23.81 4.98
CA PRO A 146 -23.37 -23.58 6.38
C PRO A 146 -24.30 -24.37 7.31
N PRO A 147 -23.74 -25.07 8.33
CA PRO A 147 -24.55 -25.64 9.39
C PRO A 147 -25.34 -24.54 10.13
N GLU A 148 -26.58 -24.82 10.54
CA GLU A 148 -27.47 -23.82 11.16
C GLU A 148 -26.89 -23.18 12.42
N HIS A 149 -26.09 -23.94 13.19
CA HIS A 149 -25.45 -23.52 14.42
C HIS A 149 -24.13 -22.76 14.20
N VAL A 150 -23.63 -22.62 12.97
CA VAL A 150 -22.36 -21.94 12.69
C VAL A 150 -22.61 -20.52 12.20
N LYS A 151 -21.83 -19.58 12.71
CA LYS A 151 -21.82 -18.19 12.25
C LYS A 151 -20.39 -17.72 12.02
N PHE A 152 -20.12 -17.19 10.82
CA PHE A 152 -18.85 -16.58 10.46
C PHE A 152 -18.90 -15.07 10.60
N ILE A 153 -17.87 -14.50 11.20
CA ILE A 153 -17.65 -13.07 11.30
C ILE A 153 -16.23 -12.78 10.79
N LEU A 154 -16.15 -12.23 9.59
CA LEU A 154 -14.91 -11.89 8.91
C LEU A 154 -14.62 -10.40 9.11
N ALA A 155 -13.37 -10.06 9.36
CA ALA A 155 -12.91 -8.68 9.44
C ALA A 155 -11.72 -8.48 8.50
N THR A 156 -11.69 -7.36 7.77
CA THR A 156 -10.57 -6.99 6.90
C THR A 156 -10.33 -5.49 6.86
N THR A 157 -9.07 -5.10 6.72
CA THR A 157 -8.67 -3.74 6.30
C THR A 157 -8.70 -3.54 4.79
N ASP A 158 -8.59 -4.60 4.01
CA ASP A 158 -8.52 -4.57 2.55
C ASP A 158 -9.53 -5.57 1.93
N PRO A 159 -10.72 -5.11 1.52
CA PRO A 159 -11.72 -5.99 0.91
C PRO A 159 -11.38 -6.40 -0.53
N GLN A 160 -10.49 -5.69 -1.22
CA GLN A 160 -10.18 -5.96 -2.64
C GLN A 160 -9.35 -7.24 -2.81
N LYS A 161 -8.61 -7.63 -1.78
CA LYS A 161 -7.85 -8.89 -1.73
C LYS A 161 -8.71 -10.13 -1.45
N ILE A 162 -9.99 -9.95 -1.09
CA ILE A 162 -10.88 -11.08 -0.82
C ILE A 162 -11.51 -11.55 -2.14
N PRO A 163 -11.49 -12.87 -2.43
CA PRO A 163 -12.17 -13.40 -3.62
C PRO A 163 -13.65 -13.02 -3.67
N VAL A 164 -14.13 -12.61 -4.84
CA VAL A 164 -15.54 -12.22 -5.07
C VAL A 164 -16.51 -13.34 -4.69
N THR A 165 -16.09 -14.60 -4.81
CA THR A 165 -16.85 -15.78 -4.39
C THR A 165 -17.18 -15.81 -2.90
N VAL A 166 -16.31 -15.26 -2.04
CA VAL A 166 -16.56 -15.12 -0.61
C VAL A 166 -17.41 -13.88 -0.34
N LEU A 167 -17.11 -12.77 -1.03
CA LEU A 167 -17.83 -11.50 -0.88
C LEU A 167 -19.32 -11.64 -1.20
N SER A 168 -19.69 -12.44 -2.20
CA SER A 168 -21.08 -12.67 -2.60
C SER A 168 -21.89 -13.50 -1.60
N ARG A 169 -21.21 -14.25 -0.72
CA ARG A 169 -21.81 -15.10 0.32
C ARG A 169 -21.78 -14.45 1.70
N CYS A 170 -21.33 -13.21 1.81
CA CYS A 170 -21.25 -12.49 3.08
C CYS A 170 -22.15 -11.26 3.08
N LEU A 171 -22.79 -10.97 4.21
CA LEU A 171 -23.42 -9.68 4.44
C LEU A 171 -22.34 -8.67 4.81
N GLN A 172 -22.14 -7.65 3.96
CA GLN A 172 -21.04 -6.71 4.09
C GLN A 172 -21.42 -5.45 4.86
N PHE A 173 -20.58 -5.07 5.82
CA PHE A 173 -20.70 -3.85 6.60
C PHE A 173 -19.40 -3.05 6.52
N ASN A 174 -19.49 -1.86 5.92
CA ASN A 174 -18.36 -0.93 5.86
C ASN A 174 -18.39 0.01 7.07
N LEU A 175 -17.31 -0.03 7.87
CA LEU A 175 -17.11 0.80 9.04
C LEU A 175 -16.35 2.07 8.65
N LYS A 176 -16.93 3.20 9.01
CA LYS A 176 -16.39 4.52 8.64
C LYS A 176 -15.28 4.93 9.59
N GLN A 177 -14.35 5.75 9.12
CA GLN A 177 -13.42 6.44 10.01
C GLN A 177 -14.19 7.37 10.94
N MET A 178 -13.79 7.43 12.21
CA MET A 178 -14.45 8.31 13.17
C MET A 178 -14.00 9.76 12.94
N PRO A 179 -14.94 10.73 12.88
CA PRO A 179 -14.58 12.14 12.82
C PRO A 179 -13.73 12.56 14.01
N ALA A 180 -12.73 13.41 13.80
CA ALA A 180 -11.82 13.87 14.85
C ALA A 180 -12.57 14.47 16.05
N LEU A 181 -13.63 15.27 15.80
CA LEU A 181 -14.47 15.84 16.85
C LEU A 181 -15.13 14.76 17.73
N ALA A 182 -15.60 13.66 17.13
CA ALA A 182 -16.22 12.56 17.87
C ALA A 182 -15.20 11.83 18.75
N ILE A 183 -13.98 11.64 18.25
CA ILE A 183 -12.85 11.09 19.02
C ILE A 183 -12.51 12.04 20.18
N THR A 184 -12.28 13.32 19.93
CA THR A 184 -11.97 14.33 20.95
C THR A 184 -13.01 14.35 22.07
N LYS A 185 -14.30 14.37 21.72
CA LYS A 185 -15.39 14.33 22.70
C LYS A 185 -15.35 13.06 23.56
N HIS A 186 -15.14 11.91 22.92
CA HIS A 186 -15.07 10.64 23.65
C HIS A 186 -13.82 10.52 24.55
N LEU A 187 -12.65 10.97 24.09
CA LEU A 187 -11.44 11.03 24.92
C LEU A 187 -11.66 11.91 26.15
N GLY A 188 -12.33 13.06 25.97
CA GLY A 188 -12.70 13.93 27.09
C GLY A 188 -13.61 13.25 28.12
N HIS A 189 -14.62 12.51 27.65
CA HIS A 189 -15.48 11.71 28.53
C HIS A 189 -14.70 10.64 29.31
N ILE A 190 -13.74 9.97 28.65
CA ILE A 190 -12.89 8.96 29.30
C ILE A 190 -12.02 9.59 30.38
N LEU A 191 -11.33 10.69 30.08
CA LEU A 191 -10.44 11.35 31.05
C LEU A 191 -11.19 11.91 32.25
N GLN A 192 -12.41 12.41 32.04
CA GLN A 192 -13.29 12.81 33.13
C GLN A 192 -13.65 11.63 34.03
N ALA A 193 -13.96 10.47 33.45
CA ALA A 193 -14.30 9.26 34.21
C ALA A 193 -13.09 8.61 34.89
N GLU A 194 -11.88 8.79 34.35
CA GLU A 194 -10.61 8.35 34.95
C GLU A 194 -10.01 9.38 35.91
N GLU A 195 -10.67 10.54 36.11
CA GLU A 195 -10.22 11.64 36.98
C GLU A 195 -8.82 12.19 36.61
N VAL A 196 -8.51 12.22 35.31
CA VAL A 196 -7.23 12.75 34.78
C VAL A 196 -7.40 14.19 34.30
N ALA A 197 -6.52 15.09 34.74
CA ALA A 197 -6.52 16.49 34.30
C ALA A 197 -6.06 16.60 32.82
N PHE A 198 -6.78 17.37 32.01
CA PHE A 198 -6.47 17.51 30.58
C PHE A 198 -6.78 18.90 30.00
N GLU A 199 -6.13 19.22 28.90
CA GLU A 199 -6.37 20.40 28.08
C GLU A 199 -7.09 20.02 26.77
N ALA A 200 -8.12 20.77 26.36
CA ALA A 200 -8.89 20.47 25.15
C ALA A 200 -8.03 20.45 23.84
N PRO A 201 -7.06 21.37 23.64
CA PRO A 201 -6.16 21.32 22.49
C PRO A 201 -5.33 20.03 22.41
N ALA A 202 -4.92 19.46 23.55
CA ALA A 202 -4.17 18.21 23.61
C ALA A 202 -4.97 17.04 23.03
N LEU A 203 -6.28 16.98 23.33
CA LEU A 203 -7.17 15.94 22.79
C LEU A 203 -7.41 16.09 21.29
N ALA A 204 -7.40 17.32 20.77
CA ALA A 204 -7.49 17.56 19.33
C ALA A 204 -6.22 17.06 18.60
N LEU A 205 -5.04 17.22 19.20
CA LEU A 205 -3.79 16.66 18.67
C LEU A 205 -3.86 15.12 18.62
N VAL A 206 -4.22 14.47 19.73
CA VAL A 206 -4.38 13.00 19.78
C VAL A 206 -5.38 12.50 18.73
N ALA A 207 -6.54 13.16 18.63
CA ALA A 207 -7.58 12.77 17.68
C ALA A 207 -7.13 12.89 16.21
N ARG A 208 -6.37 13.94 15.88
CA ARG A 208 -5.79 14.11 14.52
C ARG A 208 -4.75 13.03 14.24
N SER A 209 -3.82 12.78 15.16
CA SER A 209 -2.78 11.75 14.99
C SER A 209 -3.37 10.33 14.89
N ALA A 210 -4.51 10.08 15.53
CA ALA A 210 -5.20 8.80 15.47
C ALA A 210 -5.85 8.47 14.12
N SER A 211 -5.94 9.42 13.17
CA SER A 211 -6.44 9.18 11.80
C SER A 211 -7.77 8.41 11.72
N GLY A 212 -8.71 8.72 12.62
CA GLY A 212 -10.03 8.09 12.66
C GLY A 212 -10.10 6.73 13.37
N SER A 213 -9.01 6.24 13.96
CA SER A 213 -8.92 4.99 14.73
C SER A 213 -9.06 5.24 16.23
N MET A 214 -10.09 4.67 16.87
CA MET A 214 -10.28 4.82 18.32
C MET A 214 -9.22 4.04 19.10
N ARG A 215 -8.82 2.87 18.59
CA ARG A 215 -7.78 2.06 19.24
C ARG A 215 -6.47 2.82 19.33
N ASP A 216 -6.09 3.52 18.25
CA ASP A 216 -4.85 4.28 18.22
C ASP A 216 -5.00 5.56 19.06
N ALA A 217 -6.16 6.22 19.02
CA ALA A 217 -6.45 7.36 19.89
C ALA A 217 -6.30 7.02 21.39
N LEU A 218 -6.84 5.89 21.84
CA LEU A 218 -6.71 5.44 23.22
C LEU A 218 -5.27 5.04 23.57
N SER A 219 -4.54 4.43 22.61
CA SER A 219 -3.14 4.05 22.82
C SER A 219 -2.24 5.29 22.95
N LEU A 220 -2.46 6.31 22.11
CA LEU A 220 -1.79 7.60 22.20
C LEU A 220 -2.18 8.34 23.49
N LEU A 221 -3.42 8.23 23.93
CA LEU A 221 -3.87 8.82 25.18
C LEU A 221 -3.19 8.18 26.40
N ASP A 222 -3.09 6.85 26.44
CA ASP A 222 -2.34 6.14 27.48
C ASP A 222 -0.87 6.60 27.54
N GLN A 223 -0.23 6.75 26.37
CA GLN A 223 1.13 7.30 26.28
C GLN A 223 1.22 8.73 26.81
N ALA A 224 0.24 9.57 26.47
CA ALA A 224 0.18 10.95 26.93
C ALA A 224 0.05 11.04 28.45
N ILE A 225 -0.78 10.20 29.06
CA ILE A 225 -0.95 10.13 30.52
C ILE A 225 0.36 9.68 31.19
N ALA A 226 1.03 8.67 30.63
CA ALA A 226 2.30 8.19 31.15
C ALA A 226 3.41 9.25 31.04
N HIS A 227 3.47 9.95 29.91
CA HIS A 227 4.47 11.00 29.66
C HIS A 227 4.23 12.25 30.52
N GLY A 228 2.96 12.65 30.70
CA GLY A 228 2.56 13.82 31.49
C GLY A 228 2.40 13.56 32.99
N ALA A 229 2.87 12.42 33.50
CA ALA A 229 2.79 12.02 34.91
C ALA A 229 1.37 12.16 35.51
N GLY A 230 0.37 11.66 34.78
CA GLY A 230 -1.05 11.71 35.19
C GLY A 230 -1.79 12.97 34.77
N ARG A 231 -1.25 13.74 33.81
CA ARG A 231 -1.85 14.94 33.24
C ARG A 231 -1.71 14.89 31.72
N VAL A 232 -2.66 15.47 30.98
CA VAL A 232 -2.62 15.53 29.51
C VAL A 232 -2.62 16.99 29.06
N GLY A 233 -1.42 17.58 28.98
CA GLY A 233 -1.22 18.96 28.50
C GLY A 233 -0.82 19.03 27.02
N GLU A 234 -1.13 20.14 26.35
CA GLU A 234 -0.88 20.32 24.92
C GLU A 234 0.61 20.23 24.58
N ALA A 235 1.46 20.98 25.29
CA ALA A 235 2.89 21.00 25.03
C ALA A 235 3.54 19.61 25.20
N GLN A 236 3.08 18.84 26.19
CA GLN A 236 3.56 17.48 26.46
C GLN A 236 3.13 16.52 25.34
N VAL A 237 1.86 16.55 24.93
CA VAL A 237 1.35 15.73 23.84
C VAL A 237 2.04 16.07 22.52
N ARG A 238 2.28 17.35 22.25
CA ARG A 238 3.01 17.82 21.07
C ARG A 238 4.44 17.29 21.04
N SER A 239 5.15 17.36 22.16
CA SER A 239 6.49 16.79 22.32
C SER A 239 6.51 15.28 22.15
N MET A 240 5.50 14.58 22.69
CA MET A 240 5.37 13.12 22.61
C MET A 240 5.12 12.65 21.18
N LEU A 241 4.19 13.31 20.47
CA LEU A 241 3.83 12.96 19.10
C LEU A 241 4.91 13.38 18.08
N GLY A 242 5.86 14.22 18.49
CA GLY A 242 6.83 14.82 17.57
C GLY A 242 6.15 15.62 16.46
N THR A 243 4.92 16.10 16.69
CA THR A 243 4.19 16.95 15.75
C THR A 243 4.94 18.25 15.61
N VAL A 244 5.14 18.68 14.36
CA VAL A 244 5.90 19.88 14.08
C VAL A 244 5.06 21.08 14.48
N ASP A 245 5.69 22.08 15.10
CA ASP A 245 4.98 23.31 15.37
C ASP A 245 4.59 23.98 14.05
N GLN A 246 3.37 24.48 13.94
CA GLN A 246 2.94 25.20 12.74
C GLN A 246 3.86 26.40 12.49
N ASP A 247 4.45 26.98 13.54
CA ASP A 247 5.46 28.03 13.42
C ASP A 247 6.64 27.64 12.53
N TYR A 248 7.16 26.41 12.62
CA TYR A 248 8.23 25.97 11.72
C TYR A 248 7.79 25.92 10.27
N LEU A 249 6.55 25.48 10.02
CA LEU A 249 5.99 25.37 8.68
C LEU A 249 5.72 26.75 8.07
N PHE A 250 5.19 27.68 8.87
CA PHE A 250 5.02 29.07 8.45
C PHE A 250 6.37 29.74 8.21
N ASN A 251 7.37 29.51 9.06
CA ASN A 251 8.72 30.06 8.85
C ASN A 251 9.35 29.53 7.55
N ILE A 252 9.09 28.27 7.16
CA ILE A 252 9.49 27.73 5.85
C ILE A 252 8.82 28.52 4.72
N LEU A 253 7.50 28.74 4.80
CA LEU A 253 6.78 29.49 3.76
C LEU A 253 7.19 30.96 3.71
N GLU A 254 7.42 31.61 4.85
CA GLU A 254 7.89 33.00 4.95
C GLU A 254 9.33 33.12 4.39
N ALA A 255 10.22 32.19 4.72
CA ALA A 255 11.56 32.13 4.13
C ALA A 255 11.52 31.86 2.61
N LEU A 256 10.60 31.01 2.15
CA LEU A 256 10.34 30.81 0.72
C LEU A 256 9.81 32.08 0.07
N GLN A 257 8.99 32.90 0.74
CA GLN A 257 8.47 34.17 0.24
C GLN A 257 9.54 35.26 0.16
N VAL A 258 10.55 35.24 1.03
CA VAL A 258 11.67 36.19 0.97
C VAL A 258 12.78 35.69 0.04
N GLY A 259 12.88 34.37 -0.16
CA GLY A 259 13.89 33.76 -1.02
C GLY A 259 15.18 33.50 -0.23
N ASP A 260 15.05 33.28 1.07
CA ASP A 260 16.18 33.07 1.97
C ASP A 260 16.46 31.57 2.13
N ALA A 261 17.39 31.04 1.34
CA ALA A 261 17.84 29.66 1.46
C ALA A 261 18.56 29.38 2.80
N SER A 262 19.20 30.38 3.41
CA SER A 262 19.88 30.21 4.69
C SER A 262 18.86 30.00 5.81
N ALA A 263 17.79 30.78 5.82
CA ALA A 263 16.69 30.60 6.78
C ALA A 263 16.02 29.22 6.64
N LEU A 264 15.85 28.70 5.42
CA LEU A 264 15.32 27.35 5.20
C LEU A 264 16.20 26.26 5.80
N LEU A 265 17.52 26.37 5.61
CA LEU A 265 18.48 25.41 6.19
C LEU A 265 18.55 25.51 7.72
N GLN A 266 18.39 26.72 8.28
CA GLN A 266 18.30 26.90 9.73
C GLN A 266 17.06 26.21 10.30
N VAL A 267 15.89 26.35 9.66
CA VAL A 267 14.69 25.62 10.09
C VAL A 267 14.90 24.11 10.03
N ALA A 268 15.54 23.59 8.97
CA ALA A 268 15.88 22.17 8.89
C ALA A 268 16.81 21.71 10.02
N ALA A 269 17.82 22.52 10.37
CA ALA A 269 18.73 22.25 11.47
C ALA A 269 18.00 22.25 12.84
N ASP A 270 17.13 23.24 13.07
CA ASP A 270 16.34 23.35 14.31
C ASP A 270 15.39 22.16 14.51
N LEU A 271 14.73 21.71 13.43
CA LEU A 271 13.91 20.49 13.42
C LEU A 271 14.76 19.25 13.79
N GLY A 272 15.97 19.15 13.22
CA GLY A 272 16.92 18.07 13.50
C GLY A 272 17.40 18.05 14.95
N VAL A 273 17.75 19.19 15.53
CA VAL A 273 18.17 19.31 16.94
C VAL A 273 17.06 18.84 17.89
N ARG A 274 15.80 19.11 17.54
CA ARG A 274 14.62 18.68 18.32
C ARG A 274 14.17 17.25 18.01
N SER A 275 14.87 16.53 17.13
CA SER A 275 14.53 15.16 16.71
C SER A 275 13.10 15.03 16.18
N LEU A 276 12.59 16.07 15.51
CA LEU A 276 11.27 16.05 14.89
C LEU A 276 11.31 15.26 13.57
N SER A 277 10.23 14.58 13.23
CA SER A 277 10.18 13.79 12.00
C SER A 277 10.08 14.68 10.76
N PHE A 278 11.06 14.60 9.87
CA PHE A 278 11.05 15.31 8.60
C PHE A 278 9.92 14.85 7.67
N SER A 279 9.54 13.57 7.73
CA SER A 279 8.40 13.03 6.98
C SER A 279 7.09 13.66 7.44
N SER A 280 6.88 13.78 8.76
CA SER A 280 5.74 14.50 9.33
C SER A 280 5.78 15.99 9.00
N ALA A 281 6.95 16.64 9.04
CA ALA A 281 7.12 18.04 8.64
C ALA A 281 6.66 18.29 7.21
N LEU A 282 7.07 17.45 6.25
CA LEU A 282 6.63 17.56 4.86
C LEU A 282 5.14 17.24 4.69
N GLN A 283 4.60 16.28 5.46
CA GLN A 283 3.17 15.99 5.44
C GLN A 283 2.35 17.20 5.88
N GLU A 284 2.74 17.83 6.99
CA GLU A 284 2.05 19.00 7.52
C GLU A 284 2.25 20.23 6.61
N LEU A 285 3.43 20.40 6.01
CA LEU A 285 3.67 21.43 4.99
C LEU A 285 2.74 21.25 3.79
N GLY A 286 2.54 20.01 3.33
CA GLY A 286 1.58 19.70 2.25
C GLY A 286 0.13 20.02 2.63
N ALA A 287 -0.25 19.78 3.89
CA ALA A 287 -1.57 20.17 4.40
C ALA A 287 -1.71 21.71 4.48
N LEU A 288 -0.66 22.42 4.90
CA LEU A 288 -0.64 23.89 4.95
C LEU A 288 -0.73 24.51 3.55
N LEU A 289 -0.01 23.95 2.56
CA LEU A 289 -0.12 24.37 1.16
C LEU A 289 -1.53 24.12 0.59
N THR A 290 -2.19 23.03 0.99
CA THR A 290 -3.59 22.79 0.64
C THR A 290 -4.50 23.88 1.23
N ARG A 291 -4.35 24.22 2.51
CA ARG A 291 -5.10 25.33 3.16
C ARG A 291 -4.83 26.66 2.47
N LEU A 292 -3.58 26.90 2.06
CA LEU A 292 -3.17 28.10 1.34
C LEU A 292 -3.87 28.20 -0.03
N GLN A 293 -3.91 27.11 -0.80
CA GLN A 293 -4.63 27.05 -2.08
C GLN A 293 -6.14 27.27 -1.88
N MET A 294 -6.73 26.66 -0.86
CA MET A 294 -8.14 26.86 -0.52
C MET A 294 -8.41 28.33 -0.18
N ALA A 295 -7.53 28.97 0.59
CA ALA A 295 -7.62 30.39 0.90
C ALA A 295 -7.55 31.27 -0.36
N GLN A 296 -6.74 30.93 -1.36
CA GLN A 296 -6.66 31.65 -2.64
C GLN A 296 -7.91 31.48 -3.50
N CYS A 297 -8.44 30.27 -3.61
CA CYS A 297 -9.59 29.97 -4.47
C CYS A 297 -10.94 30.32 -3.83
N VAL A 298 -11.10 30.03 -2.53
CA VAL A 298 -12.34 30.21 -1.78
C VAL A 298 -12.02 30.72 -0.36
N PRO A 299 -11.77 32.03 -0.18
CA PRO A 299 -11.41 32.61 1.12
C PRO A 299 -12.43 32.36 2.24
N ALA A 300 -13.69 32.12 1.89
CA ALA A 300 -14.79 31.83 2.82
C ALA A 300 -14.69 30.45 3.51
N THR A 301 -13.80 29.57 3.05
CA THR A 301 -13.59 28.24 3.65
C THR A 301 -12.71 28.25 4.90
N ILE A 302 -11.97 29.33 5.13
CA ILE A 302 -11.17 29.50 6.34
C ILE A 302 -12.08 30.08 7.42
N ASP A 303 -12.15 29.42 8.57
CA ASP A 303 -12.95 29.86 9.72
C ASP A 303 -12.46 31.23 10.24
N GLY A 304 -13.40 32.04 10.73
CA GLY A 304 -13.11 33.38 11.27
C GLY A 304 -12.20 33.36 12.49
N ASP A 305 -12.33 32.31 13.32
CA ASP A 305 -11.66 32.14 14.60
C ASP A 305 -10.33 31.38 14.50
N ASP A 306 -9.84 31.10 13.28
CA ASP A 306 -8.56 30.43 13.07
C ASP A 306 -7.40 31.34 13.51
N PRO A 307 -6.57 30.95 14.50
CA PRO A 307 -5.51 31.79 15.05
C PRO A 307 -4.45 32.16 13.99
N ASP A 308 -4.27 31.29 12.98
CA ASP A 308 -3.27 31.47 11.93
C ASP A 308 -3.83 32.17 10.69
N ARG A 309 -5.12 32.57 10.71
CA ARG A 309 -5.80 33.19 9.57
C ARG A 309 -5.03 34.38 9.00
N VAL A 310 -4.48 35.24 9.86
CA VAL A 310 -3.75 36.44 9.44
C VAL A 310 -2.49 36.07 8.65
N ARG A 311 -1.67 35.15 9.16
CA ARG A 311 -0.45 34.67 8.50
C ARG A 311 -0.79 33.93 7.20
N LEU A 312 -1.81 33.07 7.24
CA LEU A 312 -2.26 32.30 6.09
C LEU A 312 -2.74 33.21 4.95
N MET A 313 -3.56 34.23 5.26
CA MET A 313 -4.05 35.18 4.27
C MET A 313 -2.93 36.05 3.68
N ALA A 314 -1.94 36.45 4.49
CA ALA A 314 -0.77 37.18 4.02
C ALA A 314 0.05 36.35 3.02
N LEU A 315 0.32 35.08 3.33
CA LEU A 315 1.02 34.15 2.44
C LEU A 315 0.20 33.84 1.18
N ALA A 316 -1.13 33.70 1.31
CA ALA A 316 -2.01 33.42 0.18
C ALA A 316 -2.00 34.56 -0.84
N ALA A 317 -1.90 35.81 -0.37
CA ALA A 317 -1.77 36.98 -1.22
C ALA A 317 -0.35 37.14 -1.82
N ALA A 318 0.68 36.65 -1.13
CA ALA A 318 2.06 36.79 -1.56
C ALA A 318 2.49 35.76 -2.63
N PHE A 319 2.01 34.53 -2.53
CA PHE A 319 2.33 33.48 -3.49
C PHE A 319 1.37 33.45 -4.67
N SER A 320 1.87 33.13 -5.86
CA SER A 320 0.99 32.87 -7.01
C SER A 320 0.31 31.50 -6.86
N PRO A 321 -0.93 31.32 -7.34
CA PRO A 321 -1.62 30.03 -7.29
C PRO A 321 -0.84 28.90 -7.99
N GLU A 322 -0.14 29.20 -9.08
CA GLU A 322 0.68 28.24 -9.82
C GLU A 322 1.86 27.76 -8.98
N PHE A 323 2.49 28.66 -8.22
CA PHE A 323 3.58 28.29 -7.33
C PHE A 323 3.10 27.44 -6.16
N VAL A 324 1.92 27.73 -5.58
CA VAL A 324 1.38 26.90 -4.49
C VAL A 324 1.12 25.48 -4.97
N GLN A 325 0.61 25.29 -6.20
CA GLN A 325 0.47 23.97 -6.83
C GLN A 325 1.81 23.27 -7.05
N LEU A 326 2.80 23.99 -7.60
CA LEU A 326 4.15 23.46 -7.81
C LEU A 326 4.82 23.06 -6.49
N ALA A 327 4.71 23.91 -5.47
CA ALA A 327 5.23 23.64 -4.13
C ALA A 327 4.58 22.39 -3.52
N TYR A 328 3.26 22.27 -3.65
CA TYR A 328 2.54 21.08 -3.19
C TYR A 328 3.02 19.81 -3.89
N GLN A 329 3.25 19.86 -5.21
CA GLN A 329 3.80 18.74 -5.97
C GLN A 329 5.23 18.38 -5.51
N VAL A 330 6.11 19.37 -5.35
CA VAL A 330 7.49 19.16 -4.90
C VAL A 330 7.52 18.54 -3.50
N VAL A 331 6.65 18.99 -2.59
CA VAL A 331 6.52 18.39 -1.24
C VAL A 331 6.05 16.94 -1.33
N ASN A 332 5.06 16.62 -2.16
CA ASN A 332 4.59 15.24 -2.30
C ASN A 332 5.63 14.30 -2.92
N ILE A 333 6.39 14.78 -3.91
CA ILE A 333 7.52 14.03 -4.47
C ILE A 333 8.58 13.83 -3.39
N GLY A 334 8.95 14.89 -2.66
CA GLY A 334 9.92 14.82 -1.56
C GLY A 334 9.51 13.78 -0.51
N ARG A 335 8.23 13.73 -0.12
CA ARG A 335 7.69 12.71 0.81
C ARG A 335 7.83 11.30 0.29
N ALA A 336 7.52 11.06 -0.98
CA ALA A 336 7.65 9.74 -1.60
C ALA A 336 9.13 9.31 -1.70
N GLU A 337 10.04 10.27 -1.95
CA GLU A 337 11.48 10.04 -2.08
C GLU A 337 12.21 9.92 -0.72
N MET A 338 11.56 10.21 0.41
CA MET A 338 12.19 10.18 1.75
C MET A 338 12.87 8.84 2.06
N SER A 339 12.26 7.70 1.70
CA SER A 339 12.83 6.37 1.94
C SER A 339 14.00 6.01 1.02
N THR A 340 14.20 6.78 -0.06
CA THR A 340 15.26 6.58 -1.06
C THR A 340 16.41 7.58 -0.92
N ALA A 341 16.23 8.63 -0.12
CA ALA A 341 17.26 9.62 0.16
C ALA A 341 18.41 9.00 0.98
N PRO A 342 19.64 9.57 0.91
CA PRO A 342 20.78 9.09 1.70
C PRO A 342 20.50 9.04 3.21
N ASP A 343 19.79 10.04 3.71
CA ASP A 343 19.25 10.14 5.05
C ASP A 343 18.03 11.08 5.05
N GLU A 344 17.21 11.05 6.11
CA GLU A 344 15.98 11.84 6.18
C GLU A 344 16.25 13.36 6.15
N HIS A 345 17.33 13.81 6.77
CA HIS A 345 17.68 15.23 6.80
C HIS A 345 18.11 15.72 5.40
N ALA A 346 18.92 14.95 4.68
CA ALA A 346 19.30 15.24 3.30
C ALA A 346 18.08 15.26 2.36
N GLY A 347 17.15 14.32 2.51
CA GLY A 347 15.90 14.28 1.74
C GLY A 347 15.04 15.53 1.99
N PHE A 348 14.92 15.95 3.25
CA PHE A 348 14.21 17.16 3.63
C PHE A 348 14.87 18.43 3.07
N VAL A 349 16.17 18.59 3.27
CA VAL A 349 16.95 19.73 2.77
C VAL A 349 16.84 19.83 1.25
N MET A 350 16.99 18.72 0.52
CA MET A 350 16.83 18.73 -0.93
C MET A 350 15.43 19.12 -1.37
N THR A 351 14.40 18.74 -0.62
CA THR A 351 13.01 19.16 -0.89
C THR A 351 12.86 20.67 -0.70
N LEU A 352 13.39 21.24 0.40
CA LEU A 352 13.36 22.69 0.64
C LEU A 352 14.14 23.48 -0.42
N LEU A 353 15.32 22.99 -0.81
CA LEU A 353 16.12 23.62 -1.86
C LEU A 353 15.43 23.55 -3.22
N ARG A 354 14.74 22.44 -3.54
CA ARG A 354 13.89 22.35 -4.74
C ARG A 354 12.79 23.42 -4.72
N LEU A 355 12.06 23.54 -3.60
CA LEU A 355 11.04 24.58 -3.42
C LEU A 355 11.60 25.99 -3.66
N HIS A 356 12.80 26.25 -3.14
CA HIS A 356 13.49 27.53 -3.33
C HIS A 356 13.90 27.74 -4.80
N THR A 357 14.49 26.74 -5.46
CA THR A 357 14.95 26.86 -6.86
C THR A 357 13.83 27.03 -7.87
N PHE A 358 12.66 26.46 -7.61
CA PHE A 358 11.49 26.52 -8.50
C PHE A 358 10.52 27.66 -8.16
N ARG A 359 10.95 28.61 -7.32
CA ARG A 359 10.15 29.80 -7.02
C ARG A 359 10.00 30.68 -8.27
N PRO A 360 8.79 31.18 -8.59
CA PRO A 360 8.64 32.15 -9.67
C PRO A 360 9.43 33.40 -9.31
N SER A 361 10.40 33.74 -10.15
CA SER A 361 11.21 34.95 -10.00
C SER A 361 10.29 36.16 -10.01
N THR A 362 10.26 36.89 -8.91
CA THR A 362 9.70 38.24 -8.87
C THR A 362 10.55 39.16 -9.74
N VAL A 363 9.98 40.27 -10.26
CA VAL A 363 10.71 41.22 -11.13
C VAL A 363 12.04 41.69 -10.50
N ALA A 364 12.10 41.75 -9.16
CA ALA A 364 13.32 42.04 -8.40
C ALA A 364 14.43 41.00 -8.56
N ASP A 365 14.10 39.70 -8.62
CA ASP A 365 15.07 38.60 -8.73
C ASP A 365 15.72 38.58 -10.12
N VAL A 366 14.95 38.94 -11.14
CA VAL A 366 15.45 39.11 -12.52
C VAL A 366 16.40 40.30 -12.59
N LEU A 367 16.10 41.41 -11.91
CA LEU A 367 16.95 42.60 -11.89
C LEU A 367 18.30 42.36 -11.19
N VAL A 368 18.33 41.55 -10.13
CA VAL A 368 19.59 41.14 -9.45
C VAL A 368 20.41 40.20 -10.34
N ALA A 369 19.76 39.25 -11.03
CA ALA A 369 20.44 38.35 -11.96
C ALA A 369 21.02 39.09 -13.20
N VAL A 370 20.36 40.13 -13.67
CA VAL A 370 20.81 40.98 -14.79
C VAL A 370 21.90 41.97 -14.35
N GLY A 371 21.82 42.52 -13.13
CA GLY A 371 22.84 43.43 -12.57
C GLY A 371 24.21 42.78 -12.38
N SER A 372 24.27 41.46 -12.18
CA SER A 372 25.51 40.71 -12.01
C SER A 372 26.27 40.40 -13.32
N LYS A 373 25.73 40.75 -14.50
CA LYS A 373 26.38 40.48 -15.80
C LYS A 373 26.62 41.75 -16.61
N ASN A 374 27.45 42.66 -16.11
CA ASN A 374 28.13 43.64 -16.97
C ASN A 374 29.55 43.17 -17.30
N ARG A 375 29.70 42.48 -18.43
CA ARG A 375 30.95 42.37 -19.19
C ARG A 375 30.75 43.02 -20.55
N PRO A 376 31.76 43.72 -21.11
CA PRO A 376 31.57 44.62 -22.23
C PRO A 376 31.26 43.82 -23.51
N VAL A 377 30.24 44.29 -24.23
CA VAL A 377 29.80 43.75 -25.52
C VAL A 377 30.81 44.17 -26.59
N ALA A 378 31.54 43.19 -27.15
CA ALA A 378 32.31 43.38 -28.38
C ALA A 378 31.47 42.93 -29.59
N ASN A 379 31.11 43.92 -30.40
CA ASN A 379 30.69 43.88 -31.81
C ASN A 379 29.65 42.84 -32.25
N ALA A 380 28.41 43.34 -32.35
CA ALA A 380 27.34 42.78 -33.15
C ALA A 380 27.69 42.83 -34.65
N ARG A 381 27.62 41.68 -35.33
CA ARG A 381 27.53 41.60 -36.78
C ARG A 381 26.06 41.37 -37.13
N LEU A 382 25.42 42.41 -37.66
CA LEU A 382 24.03 42.40 -38.14
C LEU A 382 23.89 41.40 -39.30
N LEU A 383 23.02 40.40 -39.14
CA LEU A 383 22.44 39.66 -40.24
C LEU A 383 20.96 40.06 -40.34
N GLN A 384 20.58 40.46 -41.54
CA GLN A 384 19.25 40.96 -41.90
C GLN A 384 18.18 39.86 -41.91
N PRO A 385 16.88 40.23 -41.88
CA PRO A 385 15.77 39.29 -41.83
C PRO A 385 15.52 38.66 -43.21
N PHE A 386 15.35 37.34 -43.25
CA PHE A 386 14.81 36.66 -44.44
C PHE A 386 13.28 36.67 -44.41
N GLU A 387 12.70 37.23 -45.46
CA GLU A 387 11.27 37.18 -45.80
C GLU A 387 10.83 35.77 -46.20
N GLN A 388 9.52 35.54 -46.02
CA GLN A 388 8.79 34.31 -46.29
C GLN A 388 8.51 34.12 -47.79
N GLU A 389 8.74 32.91 -48.31
CA GLU A 389 8.03 32.41 -49.49
C GLU A 389 7.52 30.98 -49.23
N GLY A 390 6.33 30.70 -49.78
CA GLY A 390 5.47 29.55 -49.52
C GLY A 390 5.92 28.21 -50.15
N PRO A 391 5.02 27.20 -50.14
CA PRO A 391 5.40 25.80 -50.08
C PRO A 391 5.62 25.17 -51.45
N VAL A 392 6.64 24.32 -51.59
CA VAL A 392 6.83 23.46 -52.76
C VAL A 392 7.03 22.00 -52.35
N SER A 393 6.07 21.21 -52.83
CA SER A 393 5.98 19.75 -52.98
C SER A 393 7.30 18.96 -53.02
N VAL A 394 7.44 17.97 -52.14
CA VAL A 394 8.51 16.96 -52.18
C VAL A 394 8.09 15.79 -53.09
N LYS A 395 8.77 15.64 -54.23
CA LYS A 395 8.78 14.41 -55.04
C LYS A 395 9.95 13.53 -54.60
N GLN A 396 9.67 12.24 -54.40
CA GLN A 396 10.66 11.18 -54.21
C GLN A 396 11.35 10.80 -55.53
N ALA A 397 12.65 10.52 -55.47
CA ALA A 397 13.38 9.47 -56.22
C ALA A 397 14.85 9.45 -55.71
N PRO A 398 15.70 8.46 -56.05
CA PRO A 398 15.74 7.12 -55.48
C PRO A 398 17.13 6.82 -54.85
N VAL A 399 17.19 5.91 -53.88
CA VAL A 399 18.46 5.41 -53.31
C VAL A 399 18.84 4.10 -54.02
N VAL A 400 20.02 4.10 -54.61
CA VAL A 400 20.70 2.97 -55.27
C VAL A 400 21.19 1.98 -54.21
N PRO A 401 21.11 0.65 -54.43
CA PRO A 401 21.44 -0.35 -53.42
C PRO A 401 22.94 -0.60 -53.35
N VAL A 402 23.51 -0.54 -52.14
CA VAL A 402 24.84 -1.09 -51.86
C VAL A 402 24.66 -2.41 -51.12
N GLN A 403 24.80 -3.49 -51.87
CA GLN A 403 25.00 -4.83 -51.32
C GLN A 403 26.42 -4.92 -50.76
N SER A 404 26.55 -5.30 -49.49
CA SER A 404 27.80 -5.77 -48.91
C SER A 404 27.55 -7.13 -48.26
N ALA A 405 27.85 -8.15 -49.06
CA ALA A 405 28.03 -9.56 -48.77
C ALA A 405 27.99 -9.98 -47.28
N THR A 406 26.84 -10.52 -46.88
CA THR A 406 26.72 -11.52 -45.82
C THR A 406 27.47 -12.78 -46.24
N LYS A 407 28.64 -13.00 -45.66
CA LYS A 407 29.30 -14.31 -45.72
C LYS A 407 28.61 -15.22 -44.70
N GLN A 408 27.58 -15.92 -45.13
CA GLN A 408 27.01 -17.05 -44.40
C GLN A 408 28.01 -18.22 -44.40
N LEU A 409 28.22 -18.80 -43.21
CA LEU A 409 28.27 -20.24 -42.85
C LEU A 409 29.25 -20.47 -41.67
N PRO A 410 29.00 -21.43 -40.75
CA PRO A 410 27.83 -22.29 -40.65
C PRO A 410 26.95 -21.99 -39.43
N SER A 411 25.68 -22.33 -39.58
CA SER A 411 24.79 -22.79 -38.51
C SER A 411 25.52 -23.63 -37.46
N GLY A 412 25.75 -23.00 -36.30
CA GLY A 412 25.94 -23.65 -35.01
C GLY A 412 24.78 -23.28 -34.10
N GLY A 413 23.55 -23.52 -34.57
CA GLY A 413 22.41 -23.63 -33.67
C GLY A 413 22.64 -24.89 -32.84
N GLY A 414 22.96 -24.70 -31.57
CA GLY A 414 23.43 -25.74 -30.66
C GLY A 414 24.62 -25.15 -29.92
N ASP A 415 24.56 -24.79 -28.65
CA ASP A 415 23.89 -25.52 -27.59
C ASP A 415 23.70 -24.61 -26.37
N TRP A 416 23.39 -23.31 -26.52
CA TRP A 416 23.24 -22.45 -25.33
C TRP A 416 22.16 -23.01 -24.37
N HIS A 417 21.06 -23.51 -24.92
CA HIS A 417 20.03 -24.22 -24.14
C HIS A 417 20.58 -25.48 -23.44
N GLN A 418 21.39 -26.31 -24.12
CA GLN A 418 21.98 -27.52 -23.52
C GLN A 418 23.08 -27.19 -22.50
N ILE A 419 23.84 -26.12 -22.74
CA ILE A 419 24.88 -25.59 -21.83
C ILE A 419 24.21 -25.07 -20.55
N VAL A 420 23.14 -24.28 -20.65
CA VAL A 420 22.40 -23.82 -19.46
C VAL A 420 21.75 -25.00 -18.71
N ALA A 421 21.33 -26.06 -19.41
CA ALA A 421 20.80 -27.27 -18.80
C ALA A 421 21.86 -28.15 -18.11
N SER A 422 23.12 -28.15 -18.58
CA SER A 422 24.23 -28.93 -18.02
C SER A 422 24.99 -28.20 -16.92
N LEU A 423 24.82 -26.88 -16.79
CA LEU A 423 25.45 -26.09 -15.73
C LEU A 423 24.73 -26.27 -14.38
N PRO A 424 25.46 -26.49 -13.26
CA PRO A 424 24.89 -26.60 -11.92
C PRO A 424 24.51 -25.23 -11.33
N LEU A 425 23.63 -24.49 -12.02
CA LEU A 425 23.20 -23.14 -11.63
C LEU A 425 21.98 -23.18 -10.70
N SER A 426 21.99 -22.35 -9.65
CA SER A 426 20.87 -22.17 -8.72
C SER A 426 20.53 -20.69 -8.49
N GLY A 427 19.23 -20.40 -8.28
CA GLY A 427 18.72 -19.06 -7.97
C GLY A 427 18.94 -18.03 -9.11
N LEU A 428 19.32 -16.80 -8.72
CA LEU A 428 19.54 -15.66 -9.63
C LEU A 428 20.47 -15.92 -10.81
N ALA A 429 21.48 -16.79 -10.67
CA ALA A 429 22.40 -17.11 -11.76
C ALA A 429 21.74 -17.97 -12.85
N ARG A 430 20.77 -18.81 -12.48
CA ARG A 430 19.97 -19.62 -13.41
C ARG A 430 18.96 -18.76 -14.15
N GLU A 431 18.27 -17.87 -13.45
CA GLU A 431 17.33 -16.93 -14.07
C GLU A 431 18.04 -16.01 -15.05
N LEU A 432 19.23 -15.50 -14.68
CA LEU A 432 20.05 -14.71 -15.59
C LEU A 432 20.47 -15.51 -16.83
N ALA A 433 20.94 -16.76 -16.66
CA ALA A 433 21.35 -17.61 -17.79
C ALA A 433 20.18 -17.97 -18.73
N GLN A 434 18.98 -18.19 -18.18
CA GLN A 434 17.77 -18.54 -18.95
C GLN A 434 17.20 -17.37 -19.74
N ASN A 435 17.47 -16.13 -19.30
CA ASN A 435 17.00 -14.90 -19.91
C ASN A 435 18.07 -14.21 -20.78
N CYS A 436 19.27 -14.79 -20.88
CA CYS A 436 20.35 -14.29 -21.74
C CYS A 436 20.43 -15.04 -23.06
N GLU A 437 20.68 -14.29 -24.14
CA GLU A 437 20.98 -14.83 -25.47
C GLU A 437 22.50 -14.87 -25.69
N LEU A 438 23.03 -15.99 -26.20
CA LEU A 438 24.46 -16.13 -26.51
C LEU A 438 24.76 -15.54 -27.89
N ARG A 439 25.43 -14.37 -27.92
CA ARG A 439 25.82 -13.69 -29.17
C ARG A 439 27.17 -14.15 -29.69
N ARG A 440 28.15 -14.35 -28.80
CA ARG A 440 29.51 -14.75 -29.19
C ARG A 440 30.20 -15.52 -28.08
N LEU A 441 30.77 -16.67 -28.42
CA LEU A 441 31.62 -17.46 -27.55
C LEU A 441 33.05 -17.44 -28.10
N GLY A 442 33.93 -16.64 -27.49
CA GLY A 442 35.36 -16.60 -27.81
C GLY A 442 36.19 -17.51 -26.91
N GLU A 443 37.52 -17.50 -27.08
CA GLU A 443 38.43 -18.31 -26.27
C GLU A 443 38.60 -17.81 -24.83
N ALA A 444 38.45 -16.51 -24.58
CA ALA A 444 38.60 -15.87 -23.27
C ALA A 444 37.43 -14.95 -22.87
N GLU A 445 36.47 -14.72 -23.77
CA GLU A 445 35.33 -13.83 -23.53
C GLU A 445 34.03 -14.46 -24.05
N CYS A 446 32.96 -14.33 -23.25
CA CYS A 446 31.59 -14.72 -23.59
C CYS A 446 30.72 -13.47 -23.57
N LEU A 447 30.06 -13.21 -24.71
CA LEU A 447 29.19 -12.05 -24.88
C LEU A 447 27.74 -12.51 -24.86
N LEU A 448 27.03 -12.11 -23.81
CA LEU A 448 25.63 -12.40 -23.57
C LEU A 448 24.80 -11.14 -23.78
N ARG A 449 23.63 -11.29 -24.37
CA ARG A 449 22.67 -10.21 -24.56
C ARG A 449 21.51 -10.38 -23.61
N LEU A 450 21.07 -9.29 -23.00
CA LEU A 450 19.97 -9.26 -22.04
C LEU A 450 19.02 -8.12 -22.40
N SER A 451 17.72 -8.40 -22.40
CA SER A 451 16.71 -7.38 -22.61
C SER A 451 16.76 -6.28 -21.54
N PRO A 452 16.57 -4.98 -21.90
CA PRO A 452 16.56 -3.87 -20.94
C PRO A 452 15.50 -4.01 -19.83
N SER A 453 14.41 -4.75 -20.06
CA SER A 453 13.37 -5.01 -19.04
C SER A 453 13.86 -5.88 -17.89
N GLN A 454 14.94 -6.63 -18.09
CA GLN A 454 15.52 -7.57 -17.14
C GLN A 454 16.88 -7.13 -16.61
N ALA A 455 17.28 -5.87 -16.86
CA ALA A 455 18.57 -5.31 -16.45
C ALA A 455 18.87 -5.47 -14.94
N HIS A 456 17.84 -5.54 -14.09
CA HIS A 456 17.97 -5.79 -12.66
C HIS A 456 18.65 -7.13 -12.31
N LEU A 457 18.63 -8.12 -13.22
CA LEU A 457 19.29 -9.40 -13.02
C LEU A 457 20.82 -9.31 -13.06
N GLN A 458 21.40 -8.26 -13.69
CA GLN A 458 22.86 -8.05 -13.75
C GLN A 458 23.50 -7.65 -12.41
N MET A 459 22.70 -7.44 -11.35
CA MET A 459 23.23 -7.12 -10.04
C MET A 459 23.99 -8.31 -9.44
N LYS A 460 25.09 -8.02 -8.73
CA LYS A 460 25.87 -9.05 -8.02
C LYS A 460 24.99 -9.77 -6.98
N PRO A 461 25.11 -11.10 -6.79
CA PRO A 461 26.20 -11.99 -7.24
C PRO A 461 25.89 -12.83 -8.50
N GLY A 462 24.81 -12.53 -9.24
CA GLY A 462 24.38 -13.28 -10.43
C GLY A 462 25.44 -13.49 -11.51
N PRO A 463 26.05 -12.42 -12.07
CA PRO A 463 27.03 -12.54 -13.14
C PRO A 463 28.34 -13.21 -12.70
N ASP A 464 28.77 -13.00 -11.45
CA ASP A 464 29.99 -13.61 -10.90
C ASP A 464 29.86 -15.15 -10.81
N ARG A 465 28.68 -15.63 -10.38
CA ARG A 465 28.38 -17.07 -10.33
C ARG A 465 28.24 -17.70 -11.71
N LEU A 466 27.64 -16.97 -12.67
CA LEU A 466 27.54 -17.46 -14.05
C LEU A 466 28.92 -17.55 -14.71
N GLN A 467 29.79 -16.56 -14.48
CA GLN A 467 31.16 -16.57 -14.99
C GLN A 467 31.98 -17.74 -14.43
N LEU A 468 31.84 -18.03 -13.13
CA LEU A 468 32.52 -19.14 -12.47
C LEU A 468 32.05 -20.48 -13.04
N ALA A 469 30.74 -20.67 -13.17
CA ALA A 469 30.15 -21.91 -13.71
C ALA A 469 30.54 -22.14 -15.18
N LEU A 470 30.59 -21.09 -16.00
CA LEU A 470 31.06 -21.18 -17.40
C LEU A 470 32.56 -21.49 -17.49
N SER A 471 33.37 -20.91 -16.60
CA SER A 471 34.82 -21.17 -16.59
C SER A 471 35.13 -22.62 -16.18
N GLU A 472 34.35 -23.17 -15.25
CA GLU A 472 34.45 -24.57 -14.80
C GLU A 472 33.99 -25.54 -15.91
N TYR A 473 32.88 -25.25 -16.60
CA TYR A 473 32.36 -26.09 -17.67
C TYR A 473 33.29 -26.17 -18.90
N PHE A 474 33.92 -25.05 -19.28
CA PHE A 474 34.83 -25.00 -20.43
C PHE A 474 36.30 -25.24 -20.07
N GLY A 475 36.64 -25.43 -18.78
CA GLY A 475 38.00 -25.67 -18.31
C GLY A 475 38.99 -24.54 -18.58
N ARG A 476 38.51 -23.31 -18.80
CA ARG A 476 39.31 -22.11 -19.13
C ARG A 476 38.71 -20.86 -18.53
N SER A 477 39.52 -19.84 -18.24
CA SER A 477 39.02 -18.57 -17.68
C SER A 477 38.25 -17.77 -18.73
N ILE A 478 36.93 -17.64 -18.56
CA ILE A 478 36.06 -16.88 -19.46
C ILE A 478 35.58 -15.64 -18.71
N LYS A 479 35.68 -14.45 -19.32
CA LYS A 479 35.01 -13.24 -18.82
C LYS A 479 33.65 -13.06 -19.48
N VAL A 480 32.60 -12.86 -18.70
CA VAL A 480 31.24 -12.63 -19.21
C VAL A 480 30.99 -11.13 -19.36
N ARG A 481 30.58 -10.69 -20.55
CA ARG A 481 30.12 -9.32 -20.81
C ARG A 481 28.66 -9.32 -21.24
N PHE A 482 27.92 -8.30 -20.81
CA PHE A 482 26.51 -8.14 -21.13
C PHE A 482 26.27 -6.94 -22.05
N GLU A 483 25.49 -7.15 -23.11
CA GLU A 483 24.91 -6.08 -23.94
C GLU A 483 23.42 -5.93 -23.62
N LEU A 484 22.97 -4.70 -23.38
CA LEU A 484 21.57 -4.36 -23.10
C LEU A 484 20.86 -3.92 -24.39
N GLU A 485 20.39 -4.88 -25.18
CA GLU A 485 19.63 -4.67 -26.41
C GLU A 485 18.44 -5.64 -26.46
N GLN A 486 17.39 -5.33 -27.23
CA GLN A 486 16.28 -6.26 -27.43
C GLN A 486 16.80 -7.57 -28.06
N ASN A 487 16.37 -8.71 -27.52
CA ASN A 487 16.78 -10.03 -28.01
C ASN A 487 16.22 -10.25 -29.43
N GLU A 488 17.05 -10.74 -30.34
CA GLU A 488 16.67 -11.00 -31.74
C GLU A 488 16.35 -12.49 -31.98
N LEU A 489 16.82 -13.38 -31.09
CA LEU A 489 16.53 -14.81 -31.11
C LEU A 489 15.77 -15.22 -29.84
N ASP A 490 14.92 -16.25 -29.98
CA ASP A 490 14.13 -16.81 -28.87
C ASP A 490 15.06 -17.20 -27.70
N THR A 491 14.82 -16.63 -26.52
CA THR A 491 15.56 -17.02 -25.32
C THR A 491 15.21 -18.46 -24.90
N PRO A 492 16.11 -19.16 -24.18
CA PRO A 492 15.82 -20.50 -23.64
C PRO A 492 14.50 -20.59 -22.85
N ALA A 493 14.10 -19.52 -22.15
CA ALA A 493 12.82 -19.45 -21.45
C ALA A 493 11.61 -19.41 -22.40
N GLU A 494 11.74 -18.70 -23.54
CA GLU A 494 10.70 -18.60 -24.57
C GLU A 494 10.57 -19.89 -25.39
N THR A 495 11.68 -20.59 -25.65
CA THR A 495 11.65 -21.90 -26.35
C THR A 495 10.97 -22.97 -25.50
N VAL A 496 11.30 -23.05 -24.20
CA VAL A 496 10.64 -23.97 -23.25
C VAL A 496 9.17 -23.61 -23.05
N GLY A 497 8.84 -22.32 -23.07
CA GLY A 497 7.46 -21.83 -23.03
C GLY A 497 6.64 -22.28 -24.25
N ARG A 498 7.22 -22.18 -25.46
CA ARG A 498 6.57 -22.57 -26.72
C ARG A 498 6.35 -24.09 -26.80
N GLU A 499 7.37 -24.90 -26.48
CA GLU A 499 7.21 -26.37 -26.46
C GLU A 499 6.14 -26.83 -25.46
N ARG A 500 6.05 -26.17 -24.31
CA ARG A 500 5.02 -26.48 -23.30
C ARG A 500 3.63 -26.09 -23.79
N GLN A 501 3.50 -24.96 -24.48
CA GLN A 501 2.25 -24.53 -25.11
C GLN A 501 1.82 -25.47 -26.25
N GLU A 502 2.75 -25.94 -27.08
CA GLU A 502 2.46 -26.90 -28.15
C GLU A 502 2.00 -28.25 -27.60
N ARG A 503 2.65 -28.76 -26.53
CA ARG A 503 2.21 -30.00 -25.86
C ARG A 503 0.84 -29.85 -25.19
N GLN A 504 0.56 -28.69 -24.59
CA GLN A 504 -0.74 -28.38 -24.01
C GLN A 504 -1.83 -28.32 -25.09
N ALA A 505 -1.56 -27.65 -26.21
CA ALA A 505 -2.48 -27.56 -27.35
C ALA A 505 -2.75 -28.92 -27.99
N GLY A 506 -1.72 -29.78 -28.10
CA GLY A 506 -1.85 -31.16 -28.55
C GLY A 506 -2.73 -32.01 -27.63
N ALA A 507 -2.55 -31.88 -26.31
CA ALA A 507 -3.35 -32.60 -25.32
C ALA A 507 -4.84 -32.16 -25.32
N VAL A 508 -5.11 -30.88 -25.52
CA VAL A 508 -6.48 -30.36 -25.69
C VAL A 508 -7.11 -30.90 -26.99
N ALA A 509 -6.35 -30.89 -28.09
CA ALA A 509 -6.83 -31.38 -29.37
C ALA A 509 -7.09 -32.91 -29.37
N SER A 510 -6.30 -33.70 -28.65
CA SER A 510 -6.55 -35.14 -28.51
C SER A 510 -7.81 -35.45 -27.70
N ILE A 511 -8.04 -34.70 -26.62
CA ILE A 511 -9.22 -34.87 -25.77
C ILE A 511 -10.50 -34.46 -26.51
N ASN A 512 -10.46 -33.37 -27.28
CA ASN A 512 -11.61 -32.94 -28.09
C ASN A 512 -11.90 -33.85 -29.30
N ARG A 513 -10.92 -34.68 -29.72
CA ARG A 513 -11.09 -35.67 -30.80
C ARG A 513 -11.50 -37.05 -30.29
N ASP A 514 -11.55 -37.26 -28.99
CA ASP A 514 -11.96 -38.54 -28.42
C ASP A 514 -13.47 -38.76 -28.63
N THR A 515 -13.80 -39.86 -29.29
CA THR A 515 -15.19 -40.29 -29.55
C THR A 515 -16.02 -40.43 -28.28
N PHE A 516 -15.43 -40.90 -27.17
CA PHE A 516 -16.15 -41.03 -25.90
C PHE A 516 -16.53 -39.66 -25.30
N ILE A 517 -15.63 -38.67 -25.42
CA ILE A 517 -15.86 -37.33 -24.89
C ILE A 517 -16.87 -36.58 -25.75
N ARG A 518 -16.83 -36.74 -27.08
CA ARG A 518 -17.87 -36.18 -27.96
C ARG A 518 -19.24 -36.80 -27.70
N ASP A 519 -19.31 -38.12 -27.52
CA ASP A 519 -20.57 -38.80 -27.17
C ASP A 519 -21.09 -38.33 -25.80
N ALA A 520 -20.21 -38.08 -24.83
CA ALA A 520 -20.58 -37.54 -23.52
C ALA A 520 -21.05 -36.07 -23.59
N ILE A 521 -20.44 -35.24 -24.44
CA ILE A 521 -20.89 -33.86 -24.69
C ILE A 521 -22.28 -33.88 -25.36
N GLU A 522 -22.47 -34.72 -26.38
CA GLU A 522 -23.73 -34.76 -27.16
C GLU A 522 -24.89 -35.43 -26.40
N SER A 523 -24.62 -36.43 -25.55
CA SER A 523 -25.68 -37.16 -24.82
C SER A 523 -26.03 -36.57 -23.45
N LEU A 524 -25.11 -35.86 -22.81
CA LEU A 524 -25.25 -35.39 -21.42
C LEU A 524 -25.07 -33.87 -21.26
N ASP A 525 -24.94 -33.12 -22.35
CA ASP A 525 -24.69 -31.66 -22.34
C ASP A 525 -23.46 -31.28 -21.49
N ALA A 526 -22.46 -32.16 -21.48
CA ALA A 526 -21.26 -32.02 -20.65
C ALA A 526 -20.25 -31.04 -21.28
N SER A 527 -19.50 -30.33 -20.44
CA SER A 527 -18.43 -29.41 -20.89
C SER A 527 -17.05 -29.86 -20.42
N VAL A 528 -16.06 -29.87 -21.31
CA VAL A 528 -14.67 -30.19 -20.96
C VAL A 528 -14.01 -28.98 -20.28
N VAL A 529 -13.47 -29.18 -19.08
CA VAL A 529 -12.70 -28.16 -18.36
C VAL A 529 -11.25 -28.18 -18.86
N GLU A 530 -10.94 -27.34 -19.85
CA GLU A 530 -9.64 -27.31 -20.53
C GLU A 530 -8.45 -27.07 -19.59
N SER A 531 -8.66 -26.35 -18.48
CA SER A 531 -7.63 -26.09 -17.46
C SER A 531 -7.23 -27.33 -16.65
N SER A 532 -7.97 -28.43 -16.76
CA SER A 532 -7.68 -29.70 -16.08
C SER A 532 -6.83 -30.66 -16.92
N ILE A 533 -6.64 -30.35 -18.20
CA ILE A 533 -5.92 -31.18 -19.16
C ILE A 533 -4.42 -31.09 -18.88
N LYS A 534 -3.79 -32.23 -18.57
CA LYS A 534 -2.34 -32.34 -18.37
C LYS A 534 -1.71 -33.12 -19.51
N PRO A 535 -0.70 -32.58 -20.21
CA PRO A 535 0.03 -33.34 -21.21
C PRO A 535 0.76 -34.49 -20.53
N ILE A 536 0.67 -35.68 -21.11
CA ILE A 536 1.44 -36.86 -20.67
C ILE A 536 2.90 -36.62 -21.06
N ALA A 537 3.80 -36.93 -20.11
CA ALA A 537 5.22 -36.57 -20.16
C ALA A 537 5.99 -37.17 -21.34
#